data_AF-A0A9X2MD17-F1
#
_entry.id   AF-A0A9X2MD17-F1
#
_cell.length_a   1.000
_cell.length_b   1.000
_cell.length_c   1.000
_cell.angle_alpha   90.00
_cell.angle_beta   90.00
_cell.angle_gamma   90.00
#
_symmetry.space_group_name_H-M   'P 1'
#
loop_
_entity.id
_entity.type
_entity.pdbx_description
1 polymer ?
#
loop_
_entity_poly.entity_id
_entity_poly.type
_entity_poly.pdbx_seq_one_letter_code
_entity_poly.pdbx_strand_id
1 'polypeptide(L)'
;MIYIVLLFIGIILVIISFIYILKIEKEKDEKYNYIEEMYLEIKKYNNKSMEIMEEFEELVDLSISNIENTLEDKNKEKQSISNKKNNLFESKNYLTEKSQIDKILELKKIGLTNEEIAKKLNKGIREIDIILKVNTNNTKI
;
A
#
# COMPACT_ATOMS: atom_id res chain seq x y z
N MET A 1 74.73 -15.60 -25.03
CA MET A 1 73.85 -16.15 -23.97
C MET A 1 72.97 -15.08 -23.30
N ILE A 2 73.51 -13.92 -22.90
CA ILE A 2 72.71 -12.86 -22.23
C ILE A 2 71.49 -12.39 -23.06
N TYR A 3 71.65 -12.25 -24.37
CA TYR A 3 70.58 -11.81 -25.28
C TYR A 3 69.42 -12.81 -25.36
N ILE A 4 69.73 -14.11 -25.33
CA ILE A 4 68.73 -15.19 -25.36
C ILE A 4 67.90 -15.14 -24.07
N VAL A 5 68.55 -14.95 -22.91
CA VAL A 5 67.86 -14.82 -21.61
C VAL A 5 66.95 -13.58 -21.60
N LEU A 6 67.41 -12.44 -22.13
CA LEU A 6 66.61 -11.22 -22.21
C LEU A 6 65.37 -11.39 -23.10
N LEU A 7 65.50 -12.12 -24.20
CA LEU A 7 64.40 -12.41 -25.12
C LEU A 7 63.32 -13.29 -24.45
N PHE A 8 63.73 -14.30 -23.67
CA PHE A 8 62.79 -15.11 -22.89
C PHE A 8 62.05 -14.30 -21.82
N ILE A 9 62.76 -13.38 -21.12
CA ILE A 9 62.12 -12.46 -20.16
C ILE A 9 61.05 -11.60 -20.84
N GLY A 10 61.34 -11.09 -22.04
CA GLY A 10 60.41 -10.26 -22.80
C GLY A 10 59.15 -11.03 -23.19
N ILE A 11 59.31 -12.28 -23.68
CA ILE A 11 58.18 -13.15 -24.01
C ILE A 11 57.31 -13.42 -22.76
N ILE A 12 57.94 -13.71 -21.62
CA ILE A 12 57.22 -13.95 -20.36
C ILE A 12 56.41 -12.72 -19.94
N LEU A 13 56.96 -11.52 -20.05
CA LEU A 13 56.26 -10.28 -19.72
C LEU A 13 55.04 -10.04 -20.63
N VAL A 14 55.16 -10.34 -21.92
CA VAL A 14 54.05 -10.23 -22.87
C VAL A 14 52.95 -11.22 -22.51
N ILE A 15 53.30 -12.48 -22.21
CA ILE A 15 52.34 -13.51 -21.80
C ILE A 15 51.61 -13.09 -20.52
N ILE A 16 52.33 -12.62 -19.50
CA ILE A 16 51.73 -12.16 -18.25
C ILE A 16 50.77 -11.00 -18.50
N SER A 17 51.16 -10.03 -19.33
CA SER A 17 50.30 -8.90 -19.69
C SER A 17 49.01 -9.37 -20.35
N PHE A 18 49.10 -10.34 -21.26
CA PHE A 18 47.94 -10.92 -21.93
C PHE A 18 47.01 -11.63 -20.94
N ILE A 19 47.56 -12.38 -19.99
CA ILE A 19 46.78 -13.04 -18.92
C ILE A 19 46.02 -12.00 -18.08
N TYR A 20 46.67 -10.89 -17.73
CA TYR A 20 46.01 -9.81 -16.98
C TYR A 20 44.87 -9.16 -17.77
N ILE A 21 45.05 -8.92 -19.06
CA ILE A 21 44.01 -8.34 -19.93
C ILE A 21 42.78 -9.25 -19.96
N LEU A 22 42.96 -10.55 -20.20
CA LEU A 22 41.87 -11.51 -20.24
C LEU A 22 41.13 -11.62 -18.90
N LYS A 23 41.85 -11.54 -17.78
CA LYS A 23 41.24 -11.56 -16.45
C LYS A 23 40.36 -10.32 -16.23
N ILE A 24 40.87 -9.14 -16.59
CA ILE A 24 40.14 -7.87 -16.45
C ILE A 24 38.89 -7.84 -17.33
N GLU A 25 38.97 -8.40 -18.53
CA GLU A 25 37.83 -8.50 -19.44
C GLU A 25 36.71 -9.36 -18.84
N LYS A 26 37.05 -10.54 -18.31
CA LYS A 26 36.09 -11.41 -17.63
C LYS A 26 35.42 -10.72 -16.42
N GLU A 27 36.19 -10.02 -15.60
CA GLU A 27 35.65 -9.28 -14.45
C GLU A 27 34.71 -8.13 -14.87
N LYS A 28 34.94 -7.52 -16.04
CA LYS A 28 34.03 -6.51 -16.60
C LYS A 28 32.73 -7.15 -17.05
N ASP A 29 32.80 -8.25 -17.79
CA ASP A 29 31.61 -8.95 -18.29
C ASP A 29 30.70 -9.40 -17.15
N GLU A 30 31.27 -9.95 -16.07
CA GLU A 30 30.51 -10.33 -14.87
C GLU A 30 29.77 -9.12 -14.25
N LYS A 31 30.42 -7.95 -14.19
CA LYS A 31 29.79 -6.73 -13.70
C LYS A 31 28.69 -6.22 -14.63
N TYR A 32 28.90 -6.30 -15.94
CA TYR A 32 27.88 -5.90 -16.91
C TYR A 32 26.64 -6.79 -16.83
N ASN A 33 26.83 -8.11 -16.74
CA ASN A 33 25.73 -9.06 -16.57
C ASN A 33 24.95 -8.77 -15.27
N TYR A 34 25.65 -8.49 -14.17
CA TYR A 34 25.00 -8.10 -12.91
C TYR A 34 24.15 -6.83 -13.06
N ILE A 35 24.66 -5.82 -13.77
CA ILE A 35 23.90 -4.58 -14.03
C ILE A 35 22.67 -4.87 -14.90
N GLU A 36 22.80 -5.74 -15.91
CA GLU A 36 21.69 -6.15 -16.77
C GLU A 36 20.60 -6.87 -15.98
N GLU A 37 20.97 -7.83 -15.13
CA GLU A 37 20.04 -8.53 -14.24
C GLU A 37 19.29 -7.56 -13.33
N MET A 38 20.00 -6.62 -12.69
CA MET A 38 19.40 -5.59 -11.85
C MET A 38 18.41 -4.72 -12.65
N TYR A 39 18.76 -4.34 -13.89
CA TYR A 39 17.87 -3.56 -14.75
C TYR A 39 16.60 -4.34 -15.10
N LEU A 40 16.72 -5.64 -15.41
CA LEU A 40 15.58 -6.51 -15.69
C LEU A 40 14.66 -6.65 -14.47
N GLU A 41 15.22 -6.76 -13.26
CA GLU A 41 14.44 -6.78 -12.02
C GLU A 41 13.68 -5.47 -11.81
N ILE A 42 14.36 -4.32 -11.94
CA ILE A 42 13.73 -3.00 -11.83
C ILE A 42 12.57 -2.88 -12.82
N LYS A 43 12.79 -3.28 -14.08
CA LYS A 43 11.75 -3.26 -15.12
C LYS A 43 10.56 -4.15 -14.75
N LYS A 44 10.82 -5.34 -14.20
CA LYS A 44 9.77 -6.26 -13.74
C LYS A 44 8.95 -5.65 -12.60
N TYR A 45 9.60 -5.02 -11.63
CA TYR A 45 8.89 -4.33 -10.54
C TYR A 45 8.07 -3.15 -11.04
N ASN A 46 8.62 -2.36 -11.96
CA ASN A 46 7.90 -1.24 -12.57
C ASN A 46 6.62 -1.71 -13.28
N ASN A 47 6.70 -2.79 -14.07
CA ASN A 47 5.53 -3.36 -14.72
C ASN A 47 4.46 -3.83 -13.71
N LYS A 48 4.88 -4.53 -12.65
CA LYS A 48 3.96 -4.93 -11.58
C LYS A 48 3.33 -3.74 -10.86
N SER A 49 4.10 -2.67 -10.65
CA SER A 49 3.56 -1.44 -10.07
C SER A 49 2.53 -0.78 -10.96
N MET A 50 2.71 -0.85 -12.29
CA MET A 50 1.71 -0.38 -13.26
C MET A 50 0.42 -1.21 -13.17
N GLU A 51 0.54 -2.54 -13.18
CA GLU A 51 -0.61 -3.46 -13.04
C GLU A 51 -1.40 -3.16 -11.75
N ILE A 52 -0.72 -2.97 -10.62
CA ILE A 52 -1.37 -2.62 -9.35
C ILE A 52 -2.06 -1.25 -9.42
N MET A 53 -1.47 -0.28 -10.12
CA MET A 53 -2.07 1.05 -10.26
C MET A 53 -3.34 0.98 -11.13
N GLU A 54 -3.34 0.20 -12.20
CA GLU A 54 -4.51 -0.03 -13.05
C GLU A 54 -5.64 -0.71 -12.25
N GLU A 55 -5.33 -1.77 -11.48
CA GLU A 55 -6.30 -2.41 -10.59
C GLU A 55 -6.85 -1.42 -9.54
N PHE A 56 -6.00 -0.55 -9.01
CA PHE A 56 -6.41 0.47 -8.05
C PHE A 56 -7.35 1.51 -8.68
N GLU A 57 -7.06 1.96 -9.90
CA GLU A 57 -7.93 2.87 -10.65
C GLU A 57 -9.30 2.24 -10.88
N GLU A 58 -9.35 0.97 -11.30
CA GLU A 58 -10.61 0.23 -11.47
C GLU A 58 -11.41 0.15 -10.16
N LEU A 59 -10.74 -0.12 -9.03
CA LEU A 59 -11.39 -0.14 -7.72
C LEU A 59 -11.94 1.22 -7.30
N VAL A 60 -11.23 2.30 -7.62
CA VAL A 60 -11.70 3.68 -7.36
C VAL A 60 -12.93 3.98 -8.21
N ASP A 61 -12.90 3.68 -9.50
CA ASP A 61 -14.02 3.89 -10.41
C ASP A 61 -15.25 3.07 -9.99
N LEU A 62 -15.05 1.80 -9.62
CA LEU A 62 -16.11 0.96 -9.07
C LEU A 62 -16.67 1.54 -7.78
N SER A 63 -15.82 2.09 -6.91
CA SER A 63 -16.27 2.72 -5.65
C SER A 63 -17.10 3.97 -5.91
N ILE A 64 -16.70 4.81 -6.87
CA ILE A 64 -17.44 6.01 -7.28
C ILE A 64 -18.79 5.62 -7.90
N SER A 65 -18.79 4.67 -8.85
CA SER A 65 -19.99 4.16 -9.49
C SER A 65 -20.97 3.56 -8.49
N ASN A 66 -20.48 2.79 -7.51
CA ASN A 66 -21.32 2.23 -6.45
C ASN A 66 -21.96 3.31 -5.57
N ILE A 67 -21.24 4.40 -5.27
CA ILE A 67 -21.78 5.56 -4.55
C ILE A 67 -22.86 6.25 -5.39
N GLU A 68 -22.62 6.47 -6.67
CA GLU A 68 -23.57 7.12 -7.57
C GLU A 68 -24.86 6.29 -7.72
N ASN A 69 -24.73 4.99 -7.97
CA ASN A 69 -25.87 4.07 -8.06
C ASN A 69 -26.68 4.00 -6.75
N THR A 70 -26.01 3.97 -5.58
CA THR A 70 -26.73 4.00 -4.29
C THR A 70 -27.41 5.34 -3.99
N LEU A 71 -26.97 6.44 -4.60
CA LEU A 71 -27.66 7.74 -4.54
C LEU A 71 -28.85 7.80 -5.49
N GLU A 72 -28.74 7.22 -6.69
CA GLU A 72 -29.83 7.13 -7.66
C GLU A 72 -30.97 6.21 -7.20
N ASP A 73 -30.66 5.06 -6.61
CA ASP A 73 -31.69 4.12 -6.12
C ASP A 73 -32.48 4.70 -4.94
N LYS A 74 -31.84 5.51 -4.08
CA LYS A 74 -32.53 6.28 -3.02
C LYS A 74 -33.47 7.35 -3.58
N ASN A 75 -33.23 7.84 -4.81
CA ASN A 75 -34.11 8.80 -5.47
C ASN A 75 -35.29 8.11 -6.18
N LYS A 76 -35.12 6.90 -6.71
CA LYS A 76 -36.22 6.10 -7.28
C LYS A 76 -37.17 5.56 -6.21
N GLU A 77 -36.67 5.17 -5.03
CA GLU A 77 -37.52 4.74 -3.91
C GLU A 77 -38.32 5.91 -3.28
N LYS A 78 -37.85 7.15 -3.42
CA LYS A 78 -38.61 8.35 -2.98
C LYS A 78 -39.74 8.74 -3.93
N GLN A 79 -39.70 8.34 -5.21
CA GLN A 79 -40.70 8.78 -6.19
C GLN A 79 -42.03 8.00 -6.12
N SER A 80 -42.06 6.84 -5.47
CA SER A 80 -43.30 6.08 -5.20
C SER A 80 -44.00 6.46 -3.89
N ILE A 81 -43.40 7.33 -3.06
CA ILE A 81 -43.96 7.78 -1.77
C ILE A 81 -44.37 9.28 -1.83
N SER A 82 -44.48 9.87 -3.02
CA SER A 82 -44.84 11.29 -3.19
C SER A 82 -46.35 11.59 -3.05
N ASN A 83 -47.09 10.83 -2.23
CA ASN A 83 -48.46 11.14 -1.84
C ASN A 83 -48.72 11.05 -0.33
N LYS A 84 -47.70 11.28 0.49
CA LYS A 84 -47.93 11.59 1.91
C LYS A 84 -47.03 12.72 2.37
N LYS A 85 -47.57 13.95 2.25
CA LYS A 85 -47.23 15.06 3.15
C LYS A 85 -47.06 14.49 4.56
N ASN A 86 -45.90 14.70 5.17
CA ASN A 86 -45.72 15.17 6.54
C ASN A 86 -44.23 15.14 6.94
N ASN A 87 -43.68 16.32 7.22
CA ASN A 87 -42.54 16.62 8.09
C ASN A 87 -41.25 15.78 7.95
N LEU A 88 -40.39 16.18 6.99
CA LEU A 88 -39.07 15.58 6.76
C LEU A 88 -37.94 16.28 7.52
N PHE A 89 -38.12 16.51 8.82
CA PHE A 89 -37.04 16.70 9.78
C PHE A 89 -37.31 15.77 10.96
N GLU A 90 -37.21 14.46 10.74
CA GLU A 90 -37.09 13.51 11.84
C GLU A 90 -35.66 12.97 11.90
N SER A 91 -35.00 13.44 12.95
CA SER A 91 -33.64 13.18 13.41
C SER A 91 -33.39 11.72 13.85
N LYS A 92 -33.59 10.74 12.96
CA LYS A 92 -33.47 9.32 13.38
C LYS A 92 -32.07 8.70 13.29
N ASN A 93 -31.13 9.26 12.52
CA ASN A 93 -29.81 8.63 12.34
C ASN A 93 -28.70 9.12 13.29
N TYR A 94 -28.85 10.29 13.93
CA TYR A 94 -27.87 10.77 14.92
C TYR A 94 -27.92 10.01 16.25
N LEU A 95 -29.06 9.39 16.59
CA LEU A 95 -29.22 8.65 17.86
C LEU A 95 -28.48 7.31 17.85
N THR A 96 -28.43 6.64 16.69
CA THR A 96 -27.86 5.29 16.56
C THR A 96 -26.32 5.30 16.59
N GLU A 97 -25.68 6.26 15.93
CA GLU A 97 -24.21 6.40 15.93
C GLU A 97 -23.70 6.90 17.28
N LYS A 98 -24.40 7.86 17.91
CA LYS A 98 -24.08 8.30 19.26
C LYS A 98 -24.14 7.13 20.25
N SER A 99 -25.16 6.27 20.13
CA SER A 99 -25.29 5.05 20.94
C SER A 99 -24.12 4.06 20.79
N GLN A 100 -23.50 3.95 19.60
CA GLN A 100 -22.36 3.05 19.40
C GLN A 100 -21.06 3.62 19.99
N ILE A 101 -20.85 4.94 19.87
CA ILE A 101 -19.70 5.63 20.46
C ILE A 101 -19.78 5.58 21.99
N ASP A 102 -20.97 5.82 22.55
CA ASP A 102 -21.21 5.75 23.99
C ASP A 102 -20.87 4.36 24.56
N LYS A 103 -21.26 3.28 23.86
CA LYS A 103 -20.89 1.90 24.24
C LYS A 103 -19.38 1.65 24.24
N ILE A 104 -18.66 2.20 23.25
CA ILE A 104 -17.19 2.09 23.18
C ILE A 104 -16.55 2.82 24.37
N LEU A 105 -17.06 4.01 24.71
CA LEU A 105 -16.58 4.80 25.84
C LEU A 105 -16.90 4.14 27.19
N GLU A 106 -18.08 3.55 27.36
CA GLU A 106 -18.44 2.81 28.57
C GLU A 106 -17.52 1.60 28.78
N LEU A 107 -17.30 0.79 27.74
CA LEU A 107 -16.40 -0.35 27.84
C LEU A 107 -14.96 0.07 28.15
N LYS A 108 -14.51 1.23 27.60
CA LYS A 108 -13.21 1.80 27.94
C LYS A 108 -13.14 2.26 29.40
N LYS A 109 -14.20 2.86 29.93
CA LYS A 109 -14.30 3.29 31.34
C LYS A 109 -14.28 2.12 32.32
N ILE A 110 -14.80 0.96 31.92
CA ILE A 110 -14.77 -0.28 32.72
C ILE A 110 -13.37 -0.95 32.68
N GLY A 111 -12.42 -0.39 31.92
CA GLY A 111 -11.03 -0.82 31.89
C GLY A 111 -10.71 -1.87 30.81
N LEU A 112 -11.63 -2.13 29.87
CA LEU A 112 -11.37 -3.07 28.78
C LEU A 112 -10.30 -2.52 27.83
N THR A 113 -9.48 -3.44 27.32
CA THR A 113 -8.50 -3.15 26.27
C THR A 113 -9.18 -2.91 24.93
N ASN A 114 -8.51 -2.20 24.02
CA ASN A 114 -9.07 -1.90 22.70
C ASN A 114 -9.37 -3.20 21.91
N GLU A 115 -8.60 -4.27 22.14
CA GLU A 115 -8.83 -5.59 21.54
C GLU A 115 -10.10 -6.27 22.07
N GLU A 116 -10.36 -6.19 23.36
CA GLU A 116 -11.57 -6.77 23.97
C GLU A 116 -12.81 -6.01 23.54
N ILE A 117 -12.73 -4.68 23.44
CA ILE A 117 -13.81 -3.84 22.92
C ILE A 117 -14.11 -4.19 21.47
N ALA A 118 -13.07 -4.34 20.65
CA ALA A 118 -13.19 -4.74 19.24
C ALA A 118 -13.87 -6.10 19.10
N LYS A 119 -13.46 -7.09 19.89
CA LYS A 119 -14.08 -8.43 19.91
C LYS A 119 -15.53 -8.38 20.38
N LYS A 120 -15.84 -7.62 21.43
CA LYS A 120 -17.19 -7.52 22.02
C LYS A 120 -18.18 -6.79 21.11
N LEU A 121 -17.71 -5.84 20.31
CA LEU A 121 -18.54 -5.06 19.39
C LEU A 121 -18.47 -5.55 17.94
N ASN A 122 -17.73 -6.63 17.67
CA ASN A 122 -17.44 -7.14 16.33
C ASN A 122 -16.94 -6.04 15.37
N LYS A 123 -15.94 -5.26 15.83
CA LYS A 123 -15.33 -4.14 15.11
C LYS A 123 -13.83 -4.35 14.95
N GLY A 124 -13.22 -3.60 14.04
CA GLY A 124 -11.77 -3.59 13.87
C GLY A 124 -11.08 -2.90 15.05
N ILE A 125 -9.94 -3.44 15.51
CA ILE A 125 -9.13 -2.82 16.58
C ILE A 125 -8.77 -1.36 16.24
N ARG A 126 -8.47 -1.11 14.95
CA ARG A 126 -8.12 0.21 14.42
C ARG A 126 -9.32 1.17 14.42
N GLU A 127 -10.53 0.67 14.22
CA GLU A 127 -11.76 1.48 14.28
C GLU A 127 -12.01 1.98 15.71
N ILE A 128 -11.83 1.09 16.70
CA ILE A 128 -11.94 1.46 18.13
C ILE A 128 -10.89 2.52 18.50
N ASP A 129 -9.65 2.36 18.03
CA ASP A 129 -8.57 3.32 18.28
C ASP A 129 -8.87 4.72 17.70
N ILE A 130 -9.39 4.78 16.46
CA ILE A 130 -9.81 6.04 15.83
C ILE A 130 -10.94 6.69 16.64
N ILE A 131 -11.97 5.94 17.01
CA ILE A 131 -13.13 6.47 17.75
C ILE A 131 -12.70 7.06 19.10
N LEU A 132 -11.83 6.36 19.84
CA LEU A 132 -11.31 6.84 21.11
C LEU A 132 -10.46 8.10 20.96
N LYS A 133 -9.61 8.18 19.92
CA LYS A 133 -8.77 9.36 19.64
C LYS A 133 -9.60 10.58 19.24
N VAL A 134 -10.57 10.41 18.35
CA VAL A 134 -11.47 11.49 17.91
C VAL A 134 -12.27 12.04 19.08
N ASN A 135 -12.80 11.17 19.94
CA ASN A 135 -13.57 11.62 21.10
C ASN A 135 -12.70 12.35 22.15
N THR A 136 -11.48 11.87 22.41
CA THR A 136 -10.55 12.51 23.36
C THR A 136 -10.20 13.94 22.94
N ASN A 137 -10.05 14.18 21.63
CA ASN A 137 -9.73 15.49 21.09
C ASN A 137 -10.92 16.45 21.11
N ASN A 138 -12.16 15.95 20.96
CA ASN A 138 -13.37 16.76 21.05
C ASN A 138 -13.73 17.19 22.48
N THR A 139 -13.24 16.48 23.51
CA THR A 139 -13.47 16.85 24.93
C THR A 139 -12.48 17.87 25.50
N LYS A 140 -11.54 18.38 24.71
CA LYS A 140 -10.51 19.36 25.13
C LYS A 140 -10.82 20.82 24.75
N ILE A 141 -12.07 21.15 24.43
CA ILE A 141 -12.53 22.53 24.16
C ILE A 141 -13.52 22.95 25.24
#